data_AF-A0A356BWF1-F1
#
_entry.id   AF-A0A356BWF1-F1
#
_cell.length_a   1.000
_cell.length_b   1.000
_cell.length_c   1.000
_cell.angle_alpha   90.00
_cell.angle_beta   90.00
_cell.angle_gamma   90.00
#
_symmetry.space_group_name_H-M   'P 1'
#
loop_
_entity.id
_entity.type
_entity.pdbx_description
1 polymer ?
#
loop_
_entity_poly.entity_id
_entity_poly.type
_entity_poly.pdbx_seq_one_letter_code
_entity_poly.pdbx_strand_id
1 'polypeptide(L)'
;MLKELTQGTWSRPTDKSAVYLEIAPGDQWGIRVTLIDDYAKVEAVDGPKGVWYKAPEHYSSPLHPPGFLERMAGGTLEEKIMAEVEKKRLVAREENARLAEKS
;
A
#
# COMPACT_ATOMS: atom_id res chain seq x y z
N MET A 1 -10.44 -7.21 7.85
CA MET A 1 -9.24 -7.29 6.98
C MET A 1 -9.72 -7.16 5.56
N LEU A 2 -8.99 -6.39 4.74
CA LEU A 2 -9.35 -6.10 3.35
C LEU A 2 -9.31 -7.41 2.55
N LYS A 3 -10.44 -7.83 1.97
CA LYS A 3 -10.62 -9.19 1.44
C LYS A 3 -9.88 -9.42 0.13
N GLU A 4 -9.53 -8.35 -0.55
CA GLU A 4 -8.88 -8.30 -1.86
C GLU A 4 -7.34 -8.38 -1.77
N LEU A 5 -6.79 -8.21 -0.56
CA LEU A 5 -5.35 -8.30 -0.29
C LEU A 5 -4.96 -9.75 0.06
N THR A 6 -4.88 -10.59 -0.98
CA THR A 6 -4.67 -12.05 -0.88
C THR A 6 -3.35 -12.56 -1.47
N GLN A 7 -2.61 -11.71 -2.17
CA GLN A 7 -1.37 -12.09 -2.88
C GLN A 7 -0.11 -11.95 -2.01
N GLY A 8 -0.25 -11.32 -0.85
CA GLY A 8 0.82 -11.02 0.09
C GLY A 8 0.59 -11.63 1.47
N THR A 9 1.40 -11.19 2.43
CA THR A 9 1.36 -11.66 3.82
C THR A 9 0.89 -10.56 4.75
N TRP A 10 -0.09 -10.88 5.59
CA TRP A 10 -0.47 -10.04 6.72
C TRP A 10 0.40 -10.36 7.93
N SER A 11 0.88 -9.31 8.58
CA SER A 11 1.59 -9.36 9.85
C SER A 11 0.99 -8.36 10.82
N ARG A 12 1.08 -8.65 12.12
CA ARG A 12 0.55 -7.79 13.18
C ARG A 12 1.70 -7.40 14.11
N PRO A 13 2.50 -6.36 13.76
CA PRO A 13 3.67 -5.99 14.54
C PRO A 13 3.32 -5.38 15.89
N THR A 14 2.14 -4.75 16.03
CA THR A 14 1.63 -4.25 17.30
C THR A 14 0.15 -4.59 17.44
N ASP A 15 -0.40 -4.45 18.65
CA ASP A 15 -1.83 -4.57 18.90
C ASP A 15 -2.65 -3.54 18.11
N LYS A 16 -2.07 -2.36 17.83
CA LYS A 16 -2.71 -1.23 17.14
C LYS A 16 -2.47 -1.16 15.63
N SER A 17 -1.68 -2.07 15.07
CA SER A 17 -1.36 -2.03 13.65
C SER A 17 -1.31 -3.38 12.96
N ALA A 18 -1.70 -3.38 11.69
CA ALA A 18 -1.55 -4.52 10.79
C ALA A 18 -0.80 -4.07 9.53
N VAL A 19 0.15 -4.88 9.09
CA VAL A 19 0.96 -4.62 7.90
C VAL A 19 0.78 -5.76 6.93
N TYR A 20 0.28 -5.43 5.74
CA TYR A 20 0.26 -6.31 4.59
C TYR A 20 1.45 -5.98 3.69
N LEU A 21 2.16 -7.01 3.24
CA LEU A 21 3.25 -6.90 2.27
C LEU A 21 3.02 -7.84 1.10
N GLU A 22 3.05 -7.31 -0.11
CA GLU A 22 2.89 -8.05 -1.36
C GLU A 22 4.05 -7.71 -2.29
N ILE A 23 4.90 -8.71 -2.54
CA ILE A 23 6.00 -8.66 -3.51
C ILE A 23 5.94 -9.98 -4.27
N ALA A 24 5.83 -9.92 -5.61
CA ALA A 24 5.74 -11.12 -6.42
C ALA A 24 7.10 -11.86 -6.46
N PRO A 25 7.11 -13.19 -6.66
CA PRO A 25 8.36 -13.93 -6.81
C PRO A 25 9.18 -13.41 -8.01
N GLY A 26 10.44 -13.06 -7.75
CA GLY A 26 11.34 -12.50 -8.77
C GLY A 26 11.27 -10.97 -8.91
N ASP A 27 10.25 -10.33 -8.33
CA ASP A 27 10.15 -8.88 -8.26
C ASP A 27 10.91 -8.32 -7.06
N GLN A 28 11.47 -7.13 -7.22
CA GLN A 28 12.12 -6.38 -6.14
C GLN A 28 11.12 -5.40 -5.50
N TRP A 29 10.34 -4.71 -6.33
CA TRP A 29 9.31 -3.79 -5.89
C TRP A 29 7.96 -4.47 -5.67
N GLY A 30 7.23 -3.99 -4.67
CA GLY A 30 5.86 -4.41 -4.41
C GLY A 30 5.12 -3.36 -3.60
N ILE A 31 4.08 -3.77 -2.87
CA ILE A 31 3.28 -2.86 -2.04
C ILE A 31 3.30 -3.23 -0.56
N ARG A 32 3.18 -2.20 0.28
CA ARG A 32 2.94 -2.32 1.71
C ARG A 32 1.69 -1.53 2.10
N VAL A 33 0.73 -2.20 2.73
CA VAL A 33 -0.42 -1.54 3.35
C VAL A 33 -0.26 -1.61 4.86
N THR A 34 -0.23 -0.46 5.51
CA THR A 34 -0.12 -0.35 6.96
C THR A 34 -1.41 0.26 7.50
N LEU A 35 -2.18 -0.51 8.26
CA LEU A 35 -3.38 -0.04 8.96
C LEU A 35 -3.00 0.34 10.39
N ILE A 36 -3.30 1.56 10.83
CA ILE A 36 -2.97 2.09 12.15
C ILE A 36 -4.16 2.90 12.66
N ASP A 37 -4.75 2.52 13.79
CA ASP A 37 -5.81 3.25 14.51
C ASP A 37 -6.77 4.12 13.66
N ASP A 38 -6.39 5.37 13.38
CA ASP A 38 -7.17 6.39 12.68
C ASP A 38 -6.78 6.66 11.22
N TYR A 39 -5.87 5.87 10.63
CA TYR A 39 -5.46 5.99 9.22
C TYR A 39 -4.88 4.70 8.63
N ALA A 40 -4.70 4.72 7.31
CA ALA A 40 -3.94 3.71 6.59
C ALA A 40 -2.81 4.36 5.81
N LYS A 41 -1.75 3.61 5.51
CA LYS A 41 -0.68 4.05 4.62
C LYS A 41 -0.48 2.99 3.55
N VAL A 42 -0.54 3.40 2.29
CA VAL A 42 -0.31 2.51 1.14
C VAL A 42 0.95 2.96 0.45
N GLU A 43 1.90 2.04 0.32
CA GLU A 43 3.26 2.33 -0.15
C GLU A 43 3.64 1.37 -1.28
N ALA A 44 4.34 1.89 -2.29
CA ALA A 44 5.20 1.09 -3.16
C ALA A 44 6.59 0.99 -2.48
N VAL A 45 7.07 -0.22 -2.29
CA VAL A 45 8.29 -0.50 -1.51
C VAL A 45 9.31 -1.26 -2.34
N ASP A 46 10.57 -0.82 -2.22
CA ASP A 46 11.75 -1.52 -2.73
C ASP A 46 12.16 -2.61 -1.73
N GLY A 47 11.54 -3.78 -1.85
CA GLY A 47 11.78 -4.91 -0.96
C GLY A 47 11.07 -4.85 0.40
N PRO A 48 11.15 -5.94 1.20
CA PRO A 48 10.43 -6.08 2.47
C PRO A 48 10.86 -5.09 3.55
N LYS A 49 12.09 -4.57 3.45
CA LYS A 49 12.67 -3.59 4.37
C LYS A 49 12.72 -2.18 3.77
N GLY A 50 12.10 -1.95 2.61
CA GLY A 50 11.99 -0.64 1.99
C GLY A 50 11.25 0.32 2.93
N VAL A 51 11.99 1.22 3.56
CA VAL A 51 11.43 2.28 4.41
C VAL A 51 11.94 3.61 3.88
N TRP A 52 11.01 4.48 3.52
CA TRP A 52 11.32 5.81 3.05
C TRP A 52 11.12 6.81 4.19
N TYR A 53 12.12 7.64 4.46
CA TYR A 53 11.92 8.84 5.26
C TYR A 53 11.37 9.93 4.34
N LYS A 54 10.11 10.36 4.56
CA LYS A 54 9.39 11.32 3.70
C LYS A 54 9.36 10.89 2.23
N ALA A 55 8.82 9.69 1.95
CA ALA A 55 8.64 9.24 0.57
C ALA A 55 7.80 10.26 -0.23
N PRO A 56 8.14 10.46 -1.52
CA PRO A 56 7.26 11.14 -2.46
C PRO A 56 5.86 10.51 -2.47
N GLU A 57 4.83 11.31 -2.71
CA GLU A 57 3.44 10.85 -2.77
C GLU A 57 3.25 9.70 -3.77
N HIS A 58 4.01 9.73 -4.86
CA HIS A 58 4.07 8.66 -5.85
C HIS A 58 4.32 7.28 -5.21
N TYR A 59 5.21 7.19 -4.22
CA TYR A 59 5.54 5.94 -3.53
C TYR A 59 4.81 5.74 -2.21
N SER A 60 4.31 6.79 -1.54
CA SER A 60 3.67 6.67 -0.22
C SER A 60 2.49 7.60 -0.06
N SER A 61 1.31 7.02 0.23
CA SER A 61 0.07 7.76 0.41
C SER A 61 -0.54 7.46 1.78
N PRO A 62 -0.58 8.43 2.72
CA PRO A 62 -1.41 8.32 3.91
C PRO A 62 -2.88 8.55 3.55
N LEU A 63 -3.76 7.70 4.06
CA LEU A 63 -5.20 7.68 3.79
C LEU A 63 -5.94 7.79 5.11
N HIS A 64 -6.70 8.86 5.25
CA HIS A 64 -7.56 9.08 6.41
C HIS A 64 -9.00 8.65 6.11
N PRO A 65 -9.76 8.28 7.16
CA PRO A 65 -11.18 7.99 7.05
C PRO A 65 -11.92 9.07 6.26
N PRO A 66 -12.95 8.69 5.49
CA PRO A 66 -13.74 9.64 4.72
C PRO A 66 -14.34 10.69 5.65
N GLY A 67 -14.26 11.96 5.23
CA GLY A 67 -14.94 13.06 5.88
C GLY A 67 -16.46 12.95 5.79
N PHE A 68 -17.17 13.87 6.43
CA PHE A 68 -18.64 13.84 6.51
C PHE A 68 -19.33 13.79 5.14
N LEU A 69 -18.84 14.55 4.16
CA LEU A 69 -19.38 14.58 2.80
C LEU A 69 -19.06 13.31 1.99
N GLU A 70 -17.82 12.79 2.09
CA GLU A 70 -17.42 11.55 1.44
C GLU A 70 -18.26 10.36 1.94
N ARG A 71 -18.58 10.34 3.24
CA ARG A 71 -19.48 9.34 3.83
C ARG A 71 -20.90 9.45 3.32
N MET A 72 -21.44 10.66 3.11
CA MET A 72 -22.78 10.83 2.53
C MET A 72 -22.85 10.35 1.06
N ALA A 73 -21.74 10.42 0.33
CA ALA A 73 -21.62 9.86 -1.01
C ALA A 73 -21.42 8.33 -1.03
N GLY A 74 -21.42 7.66 0.13
CA GLY A 74 -21.21 6.22 0.27
C GLY A 74 -19.75 5.79 0.27
N GLY A 75 -18.79 6.71 0.20
CA GLY A 75 -17.36 6.38 0.16
C GLY A 75 -16.85 5.83 1.49
N THR A 76 -16.12 4.72 1.42
CA THR A 76 -15.50 4.04 2.57
C THR A 76 -13.98 4.18 2.58
N LEU A 77 -13.36 4.03 3.76
CA LEU A 77 -11.90 3.99 3.87
C LEU A 77 -11.32 2.77 3.12
N GLU A 78 -12.05 1.66 3.13
CA GLU A 78 -11.67 0.43 2.41
C GLU A 78 -11.54 0.70 0.90
N GLU A 79 -12.51 1.36 0.28
CA GLU A 79 -12.44 1.73 -1.14
C GLU A 79 -11.27 2.68 -1.43
N LYS A 80 -11.02 3.66 -0.55
CA LYS A 80 -9.87 4.57 -0.68
C LYS A 80 -8.55 3.80 -0.64
N ILE A 81 -8.44 2.82 0.26
CA ILE A 81 -7.26 1.96 0.36
C ILE A 81 -7.10 1.14 -0.91
N MET A 82 -8.16 0.48 -1.39
CA MET A 82 -8.07 -0.37 -2.58
C MET A 82 -7.76 0.43 -3.85
N ALA A 83 -8.32 1.63 -4.00
CA ALA A 83 -7.99 2.52 -5.11
C ALA A 83 -6.51 2.92 -5.09
N GLU A 84 -5.94 3.18 -3.91
CA GLU A 84 -4.53 3.53 -3.79
C GLU A 84 -3.61 2.32 -3.95
N VAL A 85 -4.04 1.13 -3.50
CA VAL A 85 -3.34 -0.15 -3.71
C VAL A 85 -3.13 -0.39 -5.20
N GLU A 86 -4.17 -0.23 -6.03
CA GLU A 86 -4.04 -0.41 -7.48
C GLU A 86 -3.03 0.57 -8.10
N LYS A 87 -3.03 1.83 -7.66
CA LYS A 87 -2.02 2.79 -8.10
C LYS A 87 -0.61 2.36 -7.69
N LYS A 88 -0.40 1.94 -6.45
CA LYS A 88 0.94 1.52 -5.98
C LYS A 88 1.40 0.22 -6.63
N ARG A 89 0.49 -0.68 -7.01
CA ARG A 89 0.81 -1.86 -7.84
C ARG A 89 1.33 -1.44 -9.21
N LEU A 90 0.75 -0.41 -9.85
CA LEU A 90 1.27 0.12 -11.11
C LEU A 90 2.68 0.69 -10.93
N VAL A 91 2.90 1.50 -9.89
CA VAL A 91 4.24 2.04 -9.57
C VAL A 91 5.26 0.93 -9.37
N ALA A 92 4.93 -0.12 -8.61
CA ALA A 92 5.82 -1.26 -8.41
C ALA A 92 6.16 -1.97 -9.72
N ARG A 93 5.18 -2.16 -10.61
CA ARG A 93 5.40 -2.77 -11.94
C ARG A 93 6.33 -1.90 -12.81
N GLU A 94 6.12 -0.59 -12.82
CA GLU A 94 6.96 0.35 -13.58
C GLU A 94 8.42 0.33 -13.07
N GLU A 95 8.62 0.30 -11.76
CA GLU A 95 9.95 0.21 -11.17
C GLU A 95 10.63 -1.14 -11.46
N ASN A 96 9.90 -2.25 -11.38
CA ASN A 96 10.42 -3.57 -11.74
C ASN A 96 10.80 -3.64 -13.23
N ALA A 97 9.99 -3.07 -14.13
CA ALA A 97 10.31 -3.00 -15.56
C ALA A 97 11.60 -2.19 -15.80
N ARG A 98 11.73 -1.05 -15.12
CA ARG A 98 12.94 -0.20 -15.20
C ARG A 98 14.19 -0.92 -14.68
N LEU A 99 14.07 -1.81 -13.70
CA LEU A 99 15.19 -2.63 -13.22
C LEU A 99 15.56 -3.73 -14.23
N ALA A 100 14.57 -4.34 -14.87
CA ALA A 100 14.80 -5.36 -15.88
C ALA A 100 15.50 -4.82 -17.14
N GLU A 101 15.19 -3.59 -17.58
CA GLU A 101 15.88 -2.93 -18.70
C GLU A 101 17.35 -2.57 -18.42
N LYS A 102 17.71 -2.48 -17.13
CA LYS A 102 19.06 -2.12 -16.68
C LYS A 102 19.95 -3.32 -16.39
N SER A 103 19.37 -4.52 -16.39
CA SER A 103 20.06 -5.79 -16.10
C SER A 103 20.59 -6.42 -17.38
#